data_AF-A0A957CVL0-F1
#
_entry.id   AF-A0A957CVL0-F1
#
_cell.length_a   1.000
_cell.length_b   1.000
_cell.length_c   1.000
_cell.angle_alpha   90.00
_cell.angle_beta   90.00
_cell.angle_gamma   90.00
#
_symmetry.space_group_name_H-M   'P 1'
#
loop_
_entity.id
_entity.type
_entity.pdbx_description
1 polymer ?
#
loop_
_entity_poly.entity_id
_entity_poly.type
_entity_poly.pdbx_seq_one_letter_code
_entity_poly.pdbx_strand_id
1 'polypeptide(L)'
;ELCAATIVMEGTAEEVAFQNKLINQIAKKHRGIAGGETNGKRGYMLTYAIAYIRDFLAEFDIIGETYETTVPWSKIDAVLAAVDKKAQEKHAEYNLPGRPYVSPRVTQLYHTGVCIYFTHGFSTKGVKDPDIIFSKIEHALRETIMEHGGSVSHHHGVGKIRKDFMPDTLSAASIDVLKDIKQAYDPDNVFGIRNNVFAEE
;
A
#
# COMPACT_ATOMS: atom_id res chain seq x y z
N GLU A 1 11.54 7.91 16.71
CA GLU A 1 11.48 8.57 15.39
C GLU A 1 10.45 9.68 15.42
N LEU A 2 10.54 10.66 14.52
CA LEU A 2 9.54 11.71 14.34
C LEU A 2 8.63 11.31 13.17
N CYS A 3 7.32 11.46 13.33
CA CYS A 3 6.35 11.31 12.24
C CYS A 3 5.55 12.61 12.06
N ALA A 4 4.93 12.77 10.90
CA ALA A 4 4.08 13.91 10.58
C ALA A 4 2.70 13.44 10.11
N ALA A 5 1.65 14.15 10.51
CA ALA A 5 0.29 13.97 10.01
C ALA A 5 -0.14 15.24 9.27
N THR A 6 -0.50 15.11 7.99
CA THR A 6 -1.10 16.18 7.21
C THR A 6 -2.62 16.05 7.26
N ILE A 7 -3.32 17.15 7.53
CA ILE A 7 -4.77 17.16 7.73
C ILE A 7 -5.37 18.25 6.83
N VAL A 8 -6.41 17.88 6.10
CA VAL A 8 -7.29 18.79 5.35
C VAL A 8 -8.64 18.79 6.04
N MET A 9 -9.27 19.96 6.12
CA MET A 9 -10.61 20.15 6.67
C MET A 9 -11.38 20.99 5.66
N GLU A 10 -12.60 20.57 5.36
CA GLU A 10 -13.52 21.25 4.45
C GLU A 10 -14.92 21.23 5.04
N GLY A 11 -15.74 22.21 4.66
CA GLY A 11 -17.06 22.46 5.24
C GLY A 11 -17.30 23.95 5.43
N THR A 12 -18.28 24.30 6.25
CA THR A 12 -18.50 25.68 6.69
C THR A 12 -17.32 26.17 7.56
N ALA A 13 -17.15 27.49 7.64
CA ALA A 13 -16.12 28.08 8.50
C ALA A 13 -16.26 27.66 9.98
N GLU A 14 -17.49 27.49 10.46
CA GLU A 14 -17.79 27.05 11.82
C GLU A 14 -17.36 25.59 12.04
N GLU A 15 -17.68 24.69 11.11
CA GLU A 15 -17.28 23.28 11.16
C GLU A 15 -15.77 23.13 11.14
N VAL A 16 -15.07 23.82 10.22
CA VAL A 16 -13.61 23.77 10.12
C VAL A 16 -12.95 24.31 11.39
N ALA A 17 -13.45 25.40 11.96
CA ALA A 17 -12.94 25.95 13.21
C ALA A 17 -13.11 24.97 14.37
N PHE A 18 -14.27 24.30 14.44
CA PHE A 18 -14.56 23.27 15.44
C PHE A 18 -13.64 22.04 15.30
N GLN A 19 -13.53 21.49 14.09
CA GLN A 19 -12.66 20.34 13.78
C GLN A 19 -11.19 20.65 14.09
N ASN A 20 -10.69 21.82 13.65
CA ASN A 20 -9.31 22.23 13.90
C ASN A 20 -9.01 22.31 15.40
N LYS A 21 -9.93 22.89 16.20
CA LYS A 21 -9.78 22.95 17.66
C LYS A 21 -9.73 21.55 18.28
N LEU A 22 -10.65 20.66 17.90
CA LEU A 22 -10.71 19.30 18.44
C LEU A 22 -9.46 18.49 18.12
N ILE A 23 -9.02 18.53 16.85
CA ILE A 23 -7.82 17.82 16.39
C ILE A 23 -6.57 18.30 17.14
N ASN A 24 -6.37 19.61 17.28
CA ASN A 24 -5.22 20.15 18.01
C ASN A 24 -5.25 19.77 19.51
N GLN A 25 -6.45 19.73 20.13
CA GLN A 25 -6.58 19.27 21.51
C GLN A 25 -6.18 17.81 21.67
N ILE A 26 -6.62 16.93 20.76
CA ILE A 26 -6.25 15.51 20.76
C ILE A 26 -4.74 15.36 20.50
N ALA A 27 -4.21 16.02 19.46
CA ALA A 27 -2.79 15.98 19.14
C ALA A 27 -1.92 16.38 20.34
N LYS A 28 -2.29 17.44 21.07
CA LYS A 28 -1.58 17.89 22.27
C LYS A 28 -1.55 16.83 23.38
N LYS A 29 -2.65 16.07 23.58
CA LYS A 29 -2.67 14.95 24.54
C LYS A 29 -1.66 13.86 24.19
N HIS A 30 -1.35 13.69 22.91
CA HIS A 30 -0.35 12.75 22.40
C HIS A 30 1.02 13.39 22.12
N ARG A 31 1.30 14.58 22.70
CA ARG A 31 2.55 15.34 22.52
C ARG A 31 2.82 15.82 21.08
N GLY A 32 1.78 15.89 20.26
CA GLY A 32 1.83 16.48 18.92
C GLY A 32 2.08 17.98 18.98
N ILE A 33 2.86 18.47 18.02
CA ILE A 33 3.20 19.89 17.86
C ILE A 33 2.67 20.34 16.49
N ALA A 34 2.07 21.53 16.43
CA ALA A 34 1.56 22.08 15.18
C ALA A 34 2.70 22.32 14.18
N GLY A 35 2.67 21.61 13.05
CA GLY A 35 3.66 21.74 11.98
C GLY A 35 3.42 22.90 11.00
N GLY A 36 2.34 23.66 11.17
CA GLY A 36 1.98 24.78 10.29
C GLY A 36 1.27 24.35 8.99
N GLU A 37 0.35 25.20 8.51
CA GLU A 37 -0.51 24.89 7.36
C GLU A 37 0.24 24.72 6.04
N THR A 38 1.36 25.41 5.84
CA THR A 38 2.18 25.32 4.63
C THR A 38 2.67 23.90 4.39
N ASN A 39 3.02 23.16 5.45
CA ASN A 39 3.45 21.77 5.34
C ASN A 39 2.30 20.85 4.93
N GLY A 40 1.09 21.09 5.47
CA GLY A 40 -0.13 20.39 5.04
C GLY A 40 -0.39 20.62 3.55
N LYS A 41 -0.45 21.89 3.11
CA LYS A 41 -0.66 22.27 1.70
C LYS A 41 0.35 21.61 0.77
N ARG A 42 1.64 21.65 1.12
CA ARG A 42 2.71 20.99 0.34
C ARG A 42 2.52 19.48 0.26
N GLY A 43 2.18 18.82 1.37
CA GLY A 43 1.93 17.38 1.40
C GLY A 43 0.79 16.96 0.47
N TYR A 44 -0.34 17.68 0.51
CA TYR A 44 -1.46 17.42 -0.40
C TYR A 44 -1.11 17.69 -1.86
N MET A 45 -0.40 18.79 -2.17
CA MET A 45 0.02 19.08 -3.54
C MET A 45 1.01 18.04 -4.08
N LEU A 46 1.90 17.53 -3.24
CA LEU A 46 2.90 16.53 -3.63
C LEU A 46 2.25 15.22 -4.09
N THR A 47 1.04 14.90 -3.63
CA THR A 47 0.34 13.67 -4.06
C THR A 47 0.16 13.58 -5.58
N TYR A 48 -0.06 14.70 -6.25
CA TYR A 48 -0.19 14.77 -7.71
C TYR A 48 1.14 14.69 -8.46
N ALA A 49 2.27 14.90 -7.77
CA ALA A 49 3.59 14.92 -8.36
C ALA A 49 4.39 13.63 -8.13
N ILE A 50 4.03 12.82 -7.11
CA ILE A 50 4.79 11.62 -6.71
C ILE A 50 4.94 10.62 -7.88
N ALA A 51 3.94 10.49 -8.75
CA ALA A 51 4.02 9.58 -9.89
C ALA A 51 5.19 9.92 -10.84
N TYR A 52 5.52 11.20 -11.02
CA TYR A 52 6.64 11.64 -11.86
C TYR A 52 8.01 11.40 -11.22
N ILE A 53 8.06 11.25 -9.89
CA ILE A 53 9.30 10.92 -9.17
C ILE A 53 9.78 9.52 -9.58
N ARG A 54 8.87 8.59 -9.87
CA ARG A 54 9.23 7.24 -10.33
C ARG A 54 10.07 7.30 -11.61
N ASP A 55 9.58 8.01 -12.62
CA ASP A 55 10.25 8.08 -13.92
C ASP A 55 11.61 8.79 -13.80
N PHE A 56 11.68 9.86 -12.99
CA PHE A 56 12.95 10.51 -12.66
C PHE A 56 13.94 9.56 -11.97
N LEU A 57 13.50 8.81 -10.95
CA LEU A 57 14.37 7.89 -10.21
C LEU A 57 14.85 6.72 -11.07
N ALA A 58 14.06 6.28 -12.05
CA ALA A 58 14.46 5.25 -13.01
C ALA A 58 15.68 5.66 -13.85
N GLU A 59 15.88 6.97 -14.12
CA GLU A 59 17.08 7.49 -14.79
C GLU A 59 18.36 7.34 -13.94
N PHE A 60 18.22 7.07 -12.63
CA PHE A 60 19.32 6.96 -11.68
C PHE A 60 19.44 5.56 -11.07
N ASP A 61 19.10 4.51 -11.83
CA ASP A 61 19.19 3.11 -11.41
C ASP A 61 18.40 2.83 -10.12
N ILE A 62 17.19 3.38 -10.00
CA ILE A 62 16.29 3.12 -8.87
C ILE A 62 14.95 2.63 -9.40
N ILE A 63 14.55 1.43 -8.96
CA ILE A 63 13.22 0.88 -9.19
C ILE A 63 12.41 1.00 -7.89
N GLY A 64 11.15 1.34 -8.02
CA GLY A 64 10.24 1.42 -6.88
C GLY A 64 8.79 1.41 -7.30
N GLU A 65 7.95 0.95 -6.38
CA GLU A 65 6.51 0.87 -6.56
C GLU A 65 5.82 1.14 -5.22
N THR A 66 4.52 1.41 -5.31
CA THR A 66 3.67 1.55 -4.14
C THR A 66 2.73 0.37 -3.99
N TYR A 67 2.50 -0.03 -2.75
CA TYR A 67 1.52 -1.06 -2.43
C TYR A 67 0.83 -0.73 -1.11
N GLU A 68 -0.32 -1.34 -0.90
CA GLU A 68 -1.22 -0.94 0.18
C GLU A 68 -1.90 -2.14 0.82
N THR A 69 -2.43 -1.94 2.03
CA THR A 69 -3.25 -2.94 2.73
C THR A 69 -4.16 -2.27 3.76
N THR A 70 -5.25 -2.94 4.13
CA THR A 70 -6.06 -2.59 5.31
C THR A 70 -5.60 -3.42 6.50
N VAL A 71 -5.40 -2.80 7.65
CA VAL A 71 -4.89 -3.46 8.86
C VAL A 71 -5.76 -3.09 10.07
N PRO A 72 -6.20 -4.06 10.90
CA PRO A 72 -6.84 -3.76 12.18
C PRO A 72 -5.93 -2.93 13.09
N TRP A 73 -6.50 -2.04 13.90
CA TRP A 73 -5.73 -1.16 14.80
C TRP A 73 -4.69 -1.92 15.65
N SER A 74 -5.05 -3.10 16.15
CA SER A 74 -4.20 -3.95 17.00
C SER A 74 -3.05 -4.65 16.27
N LYS A 75 -2.98 -4.55 14.94
CA LYS A 75 -1.99 -5.25 14.10
C LYS A 75 -1.04 -4.33 13.36
N ILE A 76 -1.21 -3.00 13.46
CA ILE A 76 -0.38 -2.01 12.74
C ILE A 76 1.11 -2.25 12.98
N ASP A 77 1.55 -2.26 14.24
CA ASP A 77 2.97 -2.41 14.57
C ASP A 77 3.55 -3.76 14.12
N ALA A 78 2.76 -4.83 14.23
CA ALA A 78 3.16 -6.17 13.80
C ALA A 78 3.37 -6.24 12.27
N VAL A 79 2.45 -5.65 11.49
CA VAL A 79 2.59 -5.59 10.03
C VAL A 79 3.78 -4.72 9.62
N LEU A 80 3.94 -3.54 10.23
CA LEU A 80 5.07 -2.65 9.91
C LEU A 80 6.43 -3.31 10.19
N ALA A 81 6.57 -3.95 11.35
CA ALA A 81 7.80 -4.64 11.72
C ALA A 81 8.10 -5.84 10.80
N ALA A 82 7.07 -6.61 10.43
CA ALA A 82 7.22 -7.77 9.55
C ALA A 82 7.61 -7.36 8.13
N VAL A 83 7.01 -6.30 7.59
CA VAL A 83 7.34 -5.75 6.26
C VAL A 83 8.78 -5.23 6.22
N ASP A 84 9.20 -4.44 7.20
CA ASP A 84 10.59 -3.94 7.27
C ASP A 84 11.58 -5.11 7.32
N LYS A 85 11.36 -6.07 8.22
CA LYS A 85 12.20 -7.26 8.34
C LYS A 85 12.27 -8.04 7.03
N LYS A 86 11.14 -8.30 6.38
CA LYS A 86 11.08 -9.05 5.12
C LYS A 86 11.79 -8.30 3.99
N ALA A 87 11.66 -6.98 3.92
CA ALA A 87 12.36 -6.17 2.93
C ALA A 87 13.88 -6.26 3.12
N GLN A 88 14.39 -6.19 4.35
CA GLN A 88 15.82 -6.38 4.64
C GLN A 88 16.29 -7.79 4.28
N GLU A 89 15.52 -8.83 4.65
CA GLU A 89 15.82 -10.23 4.32
C GLU A 89 15.94 -10.42 2.80
N LYS A 90 14.95 -9.96 2.04
CA LYS A 90 14.95 -10.09 0.58
C LYS A 90 16.01 -9.24 -0.10
N HIS A 91 16.29 -8.04 0.41
CA HIS A 91 17.38 -7.20 -0.10
C HIS A 91 18.73 -7.93 0.02
N ALA A 92 18.98 -8.57 1.16
CA ALA A 92 20.18 -9.37 1.38
C ALA A 92 20.21 -10.65 0.52
N GLU A 93 19.09 -11.37 0.42
CA GLU A 93 18.95 -12.60 -0.38
C GLU A 93 19.35 -12.39 -1.85
N TYR A 94 18.96 -11.27 -2.44
CA TYR A 94 19.28 -10.93 -3.83
C TYR A 94 20.59 -10.14 -3.98
N ASN A 95 21.35 -9.93 -2.91
CA ASN A 95 22.60 -9.18 -2.89
C ASN A 95 22.46 -7.78 -3.55
N LEU A 96 21.35 -7.09 -3.24
CA LEU A 96 21.05 -5.79 -3.84
C LEU A 96 21.97 -4.70 -3.25
N PRO A 97 22.38 -3.70 -4.04
CA PRO A 97 23.26 -2.64 -3.56
C PRO A 97 22.58 -1.75 -2.51
N GLY A 98 23.36 -1.31 -1.52
CA GLY A 98 22.89 -0.38 -0.49
C GLY A 98 21.90 -1.00 0.49
N ARG A 99 20.80 -0.29 0.75
CA ARG A 99 19.72 -0.70 1.68
C ARG A 99 18.36 -0.55 1.02
N PRO A 100 17.34 -1.32 1.42
CA PRO A 100 16.02 -1.15 0.85
C PRO A 100 15.43 0.18 1.31
N TYR A 101 14.62 0.79 0.46
CA TYR A 101 13.75 1.89 0.83
C TYR A 101 12.37 1.32 1.12
N VAL A 102 11.89 1.47 2.35
CA VAL A 102 10.50 1.17 2.74
C VAL A 102 9.97 2.37 3.51
N SER A 103 8.88 2.95 3.04
CA SER A 103 8.25 4.11 3.69
C SER A 103 6.74 3.89 3.80
N PRO A 104 6.24 3.53 5.00
CA PRO A 104 4.81 3.43 5.25
C PRO A 104 4.20 4.78 5.60
N ARG A 105 2.94 4.98 5.22
CA ARG A 105 2.06 6.03 5.75
C ARG A 105 0.65 5.50 5.94
N VAL A 106 -0.03 5.99 6.98
CA VAL A 106 -1.46 5.73 7.15
C VAL A 106 -2.23 6.75 6.33
N THR A 107 -3.02 6.27 5.36
CA THR A 107 -3.74 7.13 4.41
C THR A 107 -5.23 7.25 4.70
N GLN A 108 -5.82 6.24 5.35
CA GLN A 108 -7.24 6.22 5.72
C GLN A 108 -7.43 5.61 7.10
N LEU A 109 -8.44 6.10 7.82
CA LEU A 109 -8.84 5.66 9.15
C LEU A 109 -10.27 5.14 9.12
N TYR A 110 -10.51 4.05 9.82
CA TYR A 110 -11.83 3.43 9.99
C TYR A 110 -12.07 3.07 11.45
N HIS A 111 -13.32 2.77 11.79
CA HIS A 111 -13.69 2.27 13.11
C HIS A 111 -12.89 1.01 13.51
N THR A 112 -12.61 0.14 12.54
CA THR A 112 -11.99 -1.18 12.76
C THR A 112 -10.50 -1.24 12.43
N GLY A 113 -9.93 -0.25 11.75
CA GLY A 113 -8.53 -0.28 11.32
C GLY A 113 -8.12 0.90 10.46
N VAL A 114 -7.03 0.71 9.72
CA VAL A 114 -6.41 1.73 8.87
C VAL A 114 -6.04 1.18 7.50
N CYS A 115 -5.92 2.06 6.51
CA CYS A 115 -5.15 1.77 5.30
C CYS A 115 -3.69 2.16 5.54
N ILE A 116 -2.76 1.22 5.36
CA ILE A 116 -1.33 1.48 5.29
C ILE A 116 -0.92 1.47 3.82
N TYR A 117 -0.22 2.52 3.41
CA TYR A 117 0.33 2.67 2.06
C TYR A 117 1.85 2.72 2.15
N PHE A 118 2.52 1.78 1.50
CA PHE A 118 3.95 1.64 1.47
C PHE A 118 4.50 2.12 0.13
N THR A 119 5.60 2.86 0.20
CA THR A 119 6.50 3.03 -0.94
C THR A 119 7.71 2.13 -0.72
N HIS A 120 8.04 1.31 -1.71
CA HIS A 120 9.20 0.42 -1.67
C HIS A 120 10.09 0.61 -2.89
N GLY A 121 11.40 0.53 -2.72
CA GLY A 121 12.34 0.59 -3.83
C GLY A 121 13.76 0.22 -3.45
N PHE A 122 14.59 -0.02 -4.46
CA PHE A 122 16.02 -0.31 -4.30
C PHE A 122 16.81 0.13 -5.54
N SER A 123 18.13 0.20 -5.42
CA SER A 123 18.98 0.51 -6.57
C SER A 123 19.21 -0.70 -7.46
N THR A 124 19.01 -0.55 -8.76
CA THR A 124 19.19 -1.58 -9.79
C THR A 124 20.61 -1.64 -10.33
N LYS A 125 21.52 -0.81 -9.83
CA LYS A 125 22.88 -0.68 -10.37
C LYS A 125 23.65 -1.99 -10.27
N GLY A 126 23.99 -2.57 -11.42
CA GLY A 126 24.69 -3.85 -11.50
C GLY A 126 23.83 -5.07 -11.13
N VAL A 127 22.51 -4.90 -11.00
CA VAL A 127 21.56 -5.97 -10.74
C VAL A 127 21.05 -6.54 -12.06
N LYS A 128 21.11 -7.85 -12.21
CA LYS A 128 20.54 -8.55 -13.37
C LYS A 128 19.04 -8.79 -13.16
N ASP A 129 18.23 -8.56 -14.19
CA ASP A 129 16.77 -8.78 -14.19
C ASP A 129 16.06 -8.13 -12.97
N PRO A 130 16.31 -6.83 -12.69
CA PRO A 130 15.85 -6.17 -11.47
C PRO A 130 14.33 -6.10 -11.33
N ASP A 131 13.60 -6.09 -12.45
CA ASP A 131 12.14 -6.13 -12.51
C ASP A 131 11.58 -7.48 -12.02
N ILE A 132 12.20 -8.59 -12.41
CA ILE A 132 11.82 -9.93 -11.92
C ILE A 132 12.10 -10.04 -10.43
N ILE A 133 13.25 -9.54 -9.97
CA ILE A 133 13.57 -9.51 -8.54
C ILE A 133 12.55 -8.65 -7.80
N PHE A 134 12.26 -7.44 -8.28
CA PHE A 134 11.28 -6.56 -7.65
C PHE A 134 9.91 -7.23 -7.54
N SER A 135 9.44 -7.89 -8.59
CA SER A 135 8.17 -8.64 -8.57
C SER A 135 8.17 -9.75 -7.50
N LYS A 136 9.27 -10.49 -7.34
CA LYS A 136 9.39 -11.51 -6.28
C LYS A 136 9.42 -10.90 -4.88
N ILE A 137 10.06 -9.75 -4.71
CA ILE A 137 10.10 -9.04 -3.44
C ILE A 137 8.70 -8.51 -3.10
N GLU A 138 8.00 -7.84 -4.01
CA GLU A 138 6.63 -7.35 -3.74
C GLU A 138 5.68 -8.49 -3.39
N HIS A 139 5.75 -9.61 -4.11
CA HIS A 139 4.96 -10.80 -3.79
C HIS A 139 5.25 -11.33 -2.37
N ALA A 140 6.53 -11.45 -1.98
CA ALA A 140 6.90 -11.90 -0.64
C ALA A 140 6.48 -10.90 0.46
N LEU A 141 6.51 -9.60 0.17
CA LEU A 141 6.01 -8.57 1.07
C LEU A 141 4.48 -8.66 1.21
N ARG A 142 3.76 -8.94 0.12
CA ARG A 142 2.30 -9.16 0.13
C ARG A 142 1.91 -10.35 0.99
N GLU A 143 2.58 -11.48 0.82
CA GLU A 143 2.41 -12.68 1.64
C GLU A 143 2.63 -12.35 3.13
N THR A 144 3.75 -11.70 3.44
CA THR A 144 4.09 -11.28 4.81
C THR A 144 3.02 -10.37 5.41
N ILE A 145 2.49 -9.41 4.64
CA ILE A 145 1.41 -8.53 5.09
C ILE A 145 0.17 -9.36 5.49
N MET A 146 -0.22 -10.32 4.64
CA MET A 146 -1.40 -11.14 4.86
C MET A 146 -1.25 -12.05 6.09
N GLU A 147 -0.10 -12.69 6.25
CA GLU A 147 0.22 -13.52 7.42
C GLU A 147 0.13 -12.75 8.76
N HIS A 148 0.38 -11.44 8.73
CA HIS A 148 0.40 -10.60 9.93
C HIS A 148 -0.91 -9.84 10.16
N GLY A 149 -1.94 -10.08 9.33
CA GLY A 149 -3.29 -9.56 9.51
C GLY A 149 -3.64 -8.35 8.65
N GLY A 150 -2.88 -8.07 7.60
CA GLY A 150 -3.26 -7.14 6.54
C GLY A 150 -4.13 -7.80 5.47
N SER A 151 -4.96 -7.02 4.79
CA SER A 151 -5.72 -7.48 3.62
C SER A 151 -4.87 -7.60 2.36
N VAL A 152 -5.32 -8.41 1.40
CA VAL A 152 -4.70 -8.52 0.06
C VAL A 152 -4.68 -7.19 -0.71
N SER A 153 -5.67 -6.32 -0.48
CA SER A 153 -5.75 -4.97 -1.04
C SER A 153 -6.86 -4.17 -0.32
N HIS A 154 -6.65 -2.88 -0.14
CA HIS A 154 -7.64 -1.88 0.25
C HIS A 154 -8.31 -1.26 -0.98
N HIS A 155 -7.54 -0.87 -2.01
CA HIS A 155 -8.11 -0.14 -3.16
C HIS A 155 -7.45 -0.40 -4.52
N HIS A 156 -6.22 -0.93 -4.59
CA HIS A 156 -5.61 -1.26 -5.89
C HIS A 156 -6.30 -2.46 -6.57
N GLY A 157 -7.03 -3.28 -5.81
CA GLY A 157 -7.69 -4.48 -6.30
C GLY A 157 -6.71 -5.65 -6.49
N VAL A 158 -7.21 -6.70 -7.15
CA VAL A 158 -6.46 -7.95 -7.34
C VAL A 158 -5.77 -7.99 -8.70
N GLY A 159 -6.52 -7.72 -9.77
CA GLY A 159 -6.02 -7.85 -11.14
C GLY A 159 -5.45 -9.25 -11.40
N LYS A 160 -4.37 -9.33 -12.18
CA LYS A 160 -3.57 -10.56 -12.31
C LYS A 160 -2.43 -10.64 -11.29
N ILE A 161 -1.95 -9.49 -10.83
CA ILE A 161 -0.76 -9.37 -9.97
C ILE A 161 -0.93 -10.03 -8.59
N ARG A 162 -2.16 -10.13 -8.08
CA ARG A 162 -2.48 -10.75 -6.79
C ARG A 162 -3.36 -11.99 -6.91
N LYS A 163 -3.48 -12.57 -8.12
CA LYS A 163 -4.38 -13.71 -8.38
C LYS A 163 -4.11 -14.89 -7.45
N ASP A 164 -2.84 -15.14 -7.14
CA ASP A 164 -2.38 -16.32 -6.41
C ASP A 164 -2.79 -16.27 -4.92
N PHE A 165 -3.11 -15.08 -4.40
CA PHE A 165 -3.61 -14.89 -3.02
C PHE A 165 -5.13 -15.07 -2.90
N MET A 166 -5.85 -15.25 -4.00
CA MET A 166 -7.32 -15.32 -3.94
C MET A 166 -7.84 -16.51 -3.12
N PRO A 167 -7.26 -17.72 -3.20
CA PRO A 167 -7.64 -18.85 -2.35
C PRO A 167 -7.48 -18.58 -0.85
N ASP A 168 -6.58 -17.68 -0.44
CA ASP A 168 -6.38 -17.30 0.96
C ASP A 168 -7.40 -16.26 1.45
N THR A 169 -8.12 -15.61 0.53
CA THR A 169 -9.07 -14.53 0.83
C THR A 169 -10.53 -14.92 0.62
N LEU A 170 -10.78 -15.88 -0.27
CA LEU A 170 -12.10 -16.37 -0.62
C LEU A 170 -12.16 -17.88 -0.47
N SER A 171 -13.27 -18.38 0.06
CA SER A 171 -13.52 -19.83 0.07
C SER A 171 -13.65 -20.38 -1.36
N ALA A 172 -13.34 -21.66 -1.56
CA ALA A 172 -13.52 -22.33 -2.85
C ALA A 172 -14.95 -22.16 -3.40
N ALA A 173 -15.97 -22.28 -2.55
CA ALA A 173 -17.36 -22.07 -2.96
C ALA A 173 -17.64 -20.63 -3.43
N SER A 174 -17.03 -19.62 -2.79
CA SER A 174 -17.15 -18.23 -3.24
C SER A 174 -16.51 -18.02 -4.61
N ILE A 175 -15.38 -18.67 -4.85
CA ILE A 175 -14.69 -18.66 -6.15
C ILE A 175 -15.57 -19.29 -7.23
N ASP A 176 -16.18 -20.46 -6.94
CA ASP A 176 -17.06 -21.16 -7.88
C ASP A 176 -18.29 -20.31 -8.23
N VAL A 177 -18.93 -19.68 -7.25
CA VAL A 177 -20.05 -18.75 -7.50
C VAL A 177 -19.64 -17.60 -8.42
N LEU A 178 -18.44 -17.03 -8.27
CA LEU A 178 -17.95 -15.98 -9.16
C LEU A 178 -17.73 -16.49 -10.59
N LYS A 179 -17.25 -17.72 -10.75
CA LYS A 179 -17.09 -18.41 -12.04
C LYS A 179 -18.42 -18.69 -12.71
N ASP A 180 -19.40 -19.17 -11.96
CA ASP A 180 -20.75 -19.44 -12.48
C ASP A 180 -21.45 -18.15 -12.93
N ILE A 181 -21.33 -17.07 -12.14
CA ILE A 181 -21.83 -15.74 -12.54
C ILE A 181 -21.16 -15.29 -13.84
N LYS A 182 -19.82 -15.35 -13.94
CA LYS A 182 -19.10 -14.97 -15.16
C LYS A 182 -19.57 -15.78 -16.36
N GLN A 183 -19.72 -17.09 -16.21
CA GLN A 183 -20.17 -17.97 -17.29
C GLN A 183 -21.61 -17.68 -17.74
N ALA A 184 -22.50 -17.33 -16.81
CA ALA A 184 -23.89 -17.00 -17.13
C ALA A 184 -24.03 -15.66 -17.88
N TYR A 185 -23.23 -14.66 -17.52
CA TYR A 185 -23.30 -13.31 -18.13
C TYR A 185 -22.44 -13.16 -19.40
N ASP A 186 -21.32 -13.88 -19.48
CA ASP A 186 -20.36 -13.76 -20.59
C ASP A 186 -19.79 -15.14 -20.97
N PRO A 187 -20.63 -16.03 -21.54
CA PRO A 187 -20.27 -17.42 -21.81
C PRO A 187 -19.17 -17.58 -22.86
N ASP A 188 -19.05 -16.63 -23.78
CA ASP A 188 -18.01 -16.59 -24.82
C ASP A 188 -16.75 -15.84 -24.35
N ASN A 189 -16.74 -15.37 -23.10
CA ASN A 189 -15.65 -14.64 -22.47
C ASN A 189 -15.17 -13.42 -23.31
N VAL A 190 -16.11 -12.64 -23.83
CA VAL A 190 -15.86 -11.38 -24.56
C VAL A 190 -15.07 -10.41 -23.67
N PHE A 191 -15.38 -10.35 -22.36
CA PHE A 191 -14.60 -9.63 -21.35
C PHE A 191 -13.45 -10.50 -20.81
N GLY A 192 -12.55 -10.91 -21.71
CA GLY A 192 -11.50 -11.91 -21.49
C GLY A 192 -10.19 -11.43 -20.87
N ILE A 193 -10.19 -10.35 -20.08
CA ILE A 193 -8.95 -9.81 -19.46
C ILE A 193 -8.35 -10.75 -18.39
N ARG A 194 -9.12 -11.75 -17.94
CA ARG A 194 -8.70 -12.81 -17.00
C ARG A 194 -8.07 -12.25 -15.72
N ASN A 195 -8.77 -11.35 -15.05
CA ASN A 195 -8.36 -10.81 -13.75
C ASN A 195 -8.95 -11.65 -12.60
N ASN A 196 -8.36 -11.55 -11.41
CA ASN A 196 -8.86 -12.16 -10.18
C ASN A 196 -8.90 -13.69 -10.30
N VAL A 197 -9.94 -14.34 -9.77
CA VAL A 197 -10.14 -15.80 -9.82
C VAL A 197 -10.31 -16.41 -11.23
N PHE A 198 -10.33 -15.57 -12.27
CA PHE A 198 -10.42 -15.98 -13.68
C PHE A 198 -9.06 -16.03 -14.39
N ALA A 199 -7.99 -15.64 -13.72
CA ALA A 199 -6.65 -15.78 -14.25
C ALA A 199 -6.25 -17.26 -14.26
N GLU A 200 -5.83 -17.78 -15.41
CA GLU A 200 -5.22 -19.12 -15.51
C GLU A 200 -3.84 -19.11 -14.85
N GLU A 201 -3.38 -20.26 -14.35
CA GLU A 201 -2.01 -20.44 -13.82
C GLU A 201 -0.95 -20.12 -14.86
#